data_AF-A0A1G8VDN4-F1
#
_entry.id   AF-A0A1G8VDN4-F1
#
_cell.length_a   1.000
_cell.length_b   1.000
_cell.length_c   1.000
_cell.angle_alpha   90.00
_cell.angle_beta   90.00
_cell.angle_gamma   90.00
#
_symmetry.space_group_name_H-M   'P 1'
#
loop_
_entity.id
_entity.type
_entity.pdbx_description
1 polymer ?
#
loop_
_entity_poly.entity_id
_entity_poly.type
_entity_poly.pdbx_seq_one_letter_code
_entity_poly.pdbx_strand_id
1 'polypeptide(L)'
;MHMHTHRLERSMDRLVTDLLGPLSLHRFGHSHDDGAADEDDVLEQFRKQARNVHEEVVHDHDVSCVEFLGSTGSGKTTLVERLVERAPPEETIGAIVGDVAGDDDASRLEAHGVEVVNVNTGKECHLDGSLVADAVAEFDLDSLDRLYVENVGNMVCPADFPLGAQARVLVVSTTEGDDVVRKHPLLFQACDAAVVNKADIADAVGADTDSMRDDIDEIAPEMPVFETNARDGVGIDALSSSLPDTPHAHTH
;
A
#
# COMPACT_ATOMS: atom_id res chain seq x y z
N MET A 1 11.68 -44.35 11.09
CA MET A 1 11.70 -44.26 9.61
C MET A 1 10.52 -43.39 9.18
N HIS A 2 10.62 -42.07 9.34
CA HIS A 2 9.66 -41.06 8.84
C HIS A 2 10.46 -39.75 8.78
N MET A 3 11.10 -39.47 7.65
CA MET A 3 11.92 -38.27 7.50
C MET A 3 11.98 -37.77 6.05
N HIS A 4 10.89 -37.89 5.28
CA HIS A 4 10.89 -37.50 3.86
C HIS A 4 9.63 -36.77 3.36
N THR A 5 8.72 -36.31 4.23
CA THR A 5 7.52 -35.58 3.78
C THR A 5 7.66 -34.05 3.80
N HIS A 6 8.50 -33.47 4.67
CA HIS A 6 8.58 -32.00 4.82
C HIS A 6 9.27 -31.23 3.68
N ARG A 7 9.97 -31.91 2.76
CA ARG A 7 10.70 -31.23 1.68
C ARG A 7 9.85 -30.98 0.44
N LEU A 8 8.74 -31.69 0.28
CA LEU A 8 7.82 -31.55 -0.86
C LEU A 8 6.75 -30.48 -0.60
N GLU A 9 6.27 -30.35 0.64
CA GLU A 9 5.28 -29.32 1.02
C GLU A 9 5.83 -27.90 0.83
N ARG A 10 7.06 -27.62 1.28
CA ARG A 10 7.71 -26.30 1.09
C ARG A 10 7.97 -25.92 -0.37
N SER A 11 8.09 -26.90 -1.26
CA SER A 11 8.26 -26.65 -2.70
C SER A 11 6.93 -26.40 -3.39
N MET A 12 5.83 -26.98 -2.90
CA MET A 12 4.49 -26.71 -3.42
C MET A 12 3.94 -25.36 -2.94
N ASP A 13 4.22 -24.95 -1.69
CA ASP A 13 3.79 -23.63 -1.19
C ASP A 13 4.42 -22.49 -1.99
N ARG A 14 5.73 -22.54 -2.26
CA ARG A 14 6.39 -21.53 -3.13
C ARG A 14 5.82 -21.51 -4.55
N LEU A 15 5.53 -22.68 -5.12
CA LEU A 15 4.90 -22.78 -6.44
C LEU A 15 3.45 -22.28 -6.47
N VAL A 16 2.74 -22.28 -5.35
CA VAL A 16 1.38 -21.74 -5.24
C VAL A 16 1.42 -20.23 -5.01
N THR A 17 2.39 -19.72 -4.24
CA THR A 17 2.63 -18.28 -4.05
C THR A 17 3.09 -17.61 -5.36
N ASP A 18 4.02 -18.22 -6.08
CA ASP A 18 4.55 -17.69 -7.36
C ASP A 18 3.52 -17.76 -8.50
N LEU A 19 2.50 -18.64 -8.40
CA LEU A 19 1.48 -18.82 -9.44
C LEU A 19 0.17 -18.03 -9.18
N LEU A 20 -0.01 -17.48 -7.97
CA LEU A 20 -1.25 -16.80 -7.57
C LEU A 20 -1.09 -15.31 -7.26
N GLY A 21 0.12 -14.75 -7.22
CA GLY A 21 0.34 -13.35 -6.85
C GLY A 21 -0.29 -13.01 -5.47
N PRO A 22 -0.34 -11.73 -5.07
CA PRO A 22 -0.88 -11.31 -3.78
C PRO A 22 -2.43 -11.40 -3.68
N LEU A 23 -3.08 -12.30 -4.43
CA LEU A 23 -4.50 -12.61 -4.29
C LEU A 23 -4.77 -13.52 -3.06
N SER A 24 -4.26 -13.11 -1.90
CA SER A 24 -4.72 -13.61 -0.62
C SER A 24 -6.18 -13.16 -0.40
N LEU A 25 -7.11 -14.01 -0.84
CA LEU A 25 -8.47 -14.20 -0.34
C LEU A 25 -9.01 -13.04 0.52
N HIS A 26 -9.74 -12.13 -0.13
CA HIS A 26 -10.68 -11.23 0.53
C HIS A 26 -11.61 -12.04 1.45
N ARG A 27 -11.51 -11.80 2.76
CA ARG A 27 -12.33 -12.44 3.79
C ARG A 27 -13.72 -11.78 3.78
N PHE A 28 -14.71 -12.52 3.28
CA PHE A 28 -16.10 -12.07 3.07
C PHE A 28 -16.82 -11.52 4.31
N GLY A 29 -17.75 -10.58 4.04
CA GLY A 29 -18.96 -10.33 4.82
C GLY A 29 -20.17 -10.15 3.90
N HIS A 30 -21.05 -11.16 3.79
CA HIS A 30 -22.31 -11.10 3.03
C HIS A 30 -23.49 -10.79 3.96
N SER A 31 -24.27 -9.76 3.63
CA SER A 31 -25.69 -9.68 3.95
C SER A 31 -26.47 -9.36 2.66
N HIS A 32 -27.27 -10.32 2.19
CA HIS A 32 -28.09 -10.17 1.01
C HIS A 32 -29.24 -9.19 1.27
N ASP A 33 -29.29 -8.10 0.50
CA ASP A 33 -30.46 -7.26 0.27
C ASP A 33 -30.61 -7.09 -1.25
N ASP A 34 -31.84 -7.05 -1.76
CA ASP A 34 -32.15 -7.15 -3.21
C ASP A 34 -31.72 -5.91 -4.06
N GLY A 35 -30.88 -5.04 -3.51
CA GLY A 35 -30.11 -3.99 -4.20
C GLY A 35 -28.61 -4.31 -4.40
N ALA A 36 -28.13 -5.44 -3.87
CA ALA A 36 -26.72 -5.84 -3.89
C ALA A 36 -26.17 -6.19 -5.28
N ALA A 37 -27.04 -6.54 -6.24
CA ALA A 37 -26.58 -6.99 -7.56
C ALA A 37 -25.93 -5.88 -8.41
N ASP A 38 -26.44 -4.64 -8.28
CA ASP A 38 -25.91 -3.49 -9.02
C ASP A 38 -24.64 -2.93 -8.35
N GLU A 39 -24.55 -2.96 -7.01
CA GLU A 39 -23.35 -2.56 -6.27
C GLU A 39 -22.20 -3.56 -6.45
N ASP A 40 -22.50 -4.86 -6.47
CA ASP A 40 -21.50 -5.92 -6.72
C ASP A 40 -20.90 -5.79 -8.13
N ASP A 41 -21.70 -5.43 -9.15
CA ASP A 41 -21.23 -5.23 -10.53
C ASP A 41 -20.30 -4.00 -10.65
N VAL A 42 -20.63 -2.92 -9.93
CA VAL A 42 -19.77 -1.72 -9.86
C VAL A 42 -18.42 -2.04 -9.20
N LEU A 43 -18.41 -2.75 -8.08
CA LEU A 43 -17.15 -3.13 -7.42
C LEU A 43 -16.34 -4.14 -8.25
N GLU A 44 -17.00 -5.02 -9.00
CA GLU A 44 -16.34 -5.91 -9.95
C GLU A 44 -15.65 -5.12 -11.08
N GLN A 45 -16.26 -4.04 -11.56
CA GLN A 45 -15.64 -3.15 -12.53
C GLN A 45 -14.34 -2.52 -11.99
N PHE A 46 -14.33 -2.04 -10.75
CA PHE A 46 -13.12 -1.49 -10.12
C PHE A 46 -12.02 -2.54 -9.96
N ARG A 47 -12.36 -3.75 -9.52
CA ARG A 47 -11.41 -4.88 -9.46
C ARG A 47 -10.84 -5.24 -10.82
N LYS A 48 -11.64 -5.12 -11.89
CA LYS A 48 -11.18 -5.35 -13.26
C LYS A 48 -10.19 -4.26 -13.70
N GLN A 49 -10.47 -3.00 -13.39
CA GLN A 49 -9.55 -1.88 -13.68
C GLN A 49 -8.22 -2.07 -12.94
N ALA A 50 -8.27 -2.38 -11.64
CA ALA A 50 -7.10 -2.69 -10.82
C ALA A 50 -6.27 -3.82 -11.42
N ARG A 51 -6.92 -4.89 -11.90
CA ARG A 51 -6.23 -5.99 -12.56
C ARG A 51 -5.53 -5.55 -13.83
N ASN A 52 -6.15 -4.72 -14.65
CA ASN A 52 -5.51 -4.22 -15.86
C ASN A 52 -4.25 -3.39 -15.54
N VAL A 53 -4.34 -2.51 -14.53
CA VAL A 53 -3.16 -1.76 -14.03
C VAL A 53 -2.07 -2.71 -13.56
N HIS A 54 -2.42 -3.77 -12.82
CA HIS A 54 -1.46 -4.77 -12.38
C HIS A 54 -0.79 -5.50 -13.55
N GLU A 55 -1.57 -5.96 -14.53
CA GLU A 55 -1.02 -6.65 -15.71
C GLU A 55 -0.06 -5.73 -16.48
N GLU A 56 -0.43 -4.47 -16.70
CA GLU A 56 0.42 -3.51 -17.39
C GLU A 56 1.69 -3.18 -16.60
N VAL A 57 1.55 -2.66 -15.37
CA VAL A 57 2.68 -2.14 -14.59
C VAL A 57 3.58 -3.26 -14.11
N VAL A 58 3.01 -4.30 -13.51
CA VAL A 58 3.77 -5.32 -12.78
C VAL A 58 4.18 -6.49 -13.67
N HIS A 59 3.28 -6.97 -14.54
CA HIS A 59 3.56 -8.16 -15.34
C HIS A 59 4.21 -7.83 -16.70
N ASP A 60 3.70 -6.82 -17.42
CA ASP A 60 4.17 -6.51 -18.77
C ASP A 60 5.45 -5.65 -18.76
N HIS A 61 5.60 -4.79 -17.74
CA HIS A 61 6.76 -3.90 -17.59
C HIS A 61 7.67 -4.23 -16.39
N ASP A 62 7.35 -5.27 -15.61
CA ASP A 62 8.14 -5.70 -14.44
C ASP A 62 8.36 -4.58 -13.37
N VAL A 63 7.48 -3.57 -13.28
CA VAL A 63 7.63 -2.46 -12.33
C VAL A 63 7.09 -2.85 -10.94
N SER A 64 7.91 -2.69 -9.89
CA SER A 64 7.47 -2.89 -8.50
C SER A 64 6.43 -1.84 -8.12
N CYS A 65 5.21 -2.22 -7.73
CA CYS A 65 4.14 -1.26 -7.46
C CYS A 65 3.63 -1.35 -6.02
N VAL A 66 3.69 -0.24 -5.27
CA VAL A 66 3.29 -0.17 -3.85
C VAL A 66 2.32 0.99 -3.63
N GLU A 67 1.18 0.69 -3.02
CA GLU A 67 0.16 1.67 -2.64
C GLU A 67 0.32 2.08 -1.16
N PHE A 68 0.29 3.39 -0.87
CA PHE A 68 0.27 3.93 0.48
C PHE A 68 -1.11 4.51 0.80
N LEU A 69 -1.74 3.95 1.82
CA LEU A 69 -3.05 4.32 2.33
C LEU A 69 -2.91 4.97 3.70
N GLY A 70 -3.94 5.67 4.17
CA GLY A 70 -3.91 6.27 5.50
C GLY A 70 -4.68 7.58 5.57
N SER A 71 -4.87 8.08 6.79
CA SER A 71 -5.55 9.35 7.00
C SER A 71 -4.74 10.55 6.49
N THR A 72 -5.41 11.70 6.36
CA THR A 72 -4.73 12.98 6.12
C THR A 72 -3.77 13.27 7.27
N GLY A 73 -2.51 13.52 6.94
CA GLY A 73 -1.50 13.86 7.93
C GLY A 73 -0.93 12.68 8.73
N SER A 74 -1.25 11.42 8.40
CA SER A 74 -0.58 10.26 9.03
C SER A 74 0.92 10.19 8.72
N GLY A 75 1.33 10.81 7.60
CA GLY A 75 2.72 10.99 7.19
C GLY A 75 3.15 10.17 5.98
N LYS A 76 2.20 9.71 5.15
CA LYS A 76 2.43 8.97 3.89
C LYS A 76 3.53 9.59 3.02
N THR A 77 3.39 10.83 2.60
CA THR A 77 4.40 11.53 1.78
C THR A 77 5.77 11.56 2.42
N THR A 78 5.85 11.82 3.73
CA THR A 78 7.15 11.86 4.44
C THR A 78 7.79 10.48 4.47
N LEU A 79 6.97 9.45 4.61
CA LEU A 79 7.44 8.07 4.58
C LEU A 79 7.94 7.69 3.17
N VAL A 80 7.23 8.09 2.11
CA VAL A 80 7.65 7.90 0.71
C VAL A 80 8.94 8.66 0.41
N GLU A 81 9.08 9.93 0.81
CA GLU A 81 10.33 10.70 0.72
C GLU A 81 11.51 9.93 1.33
N ARG A 82 11.32 9.36 2.54
CA ARG A 82 12.37 8.58 3.21
C ARG A 82 12.71 7.27 2.52
N LEU A 83 11.74 6.63 1.86
CA LEU A 83 11.97 5.43 1.06
C LEU A 83 12.77 5.76 -0.21
N VAL A 84 12.40 6.84 -0.90
CA VAL A 84 13.13 7.36 -2.08
C VAL A 84 14.58 7.70 -1.72
N GLU A 85 14.81 8.41 -0.61
CA GLU A 85 16.16 8.75 -0.15
C GLU A 85 17.06 7.53 0.15
N ARG A 86 16.46 6.38 0.44
CA ARG A 86 17.15 5.13 0.79
C ARG A 86 17.27 4.16 -0.37
N ALA A 87 16.56 4.42 -1.46
CA ALA A 87 16.64 3.59 -2.64
C ALA A 87 18.07 3.59 -3.20
N PRO A 88 18.51 2.46 -3.79
CA PRO A 88 19.76 2.43 -4.53
C PRO A 88 19.80 3.56 -5.58
N PRO A 89 20.93 4.23 -5.79
CA PRO A 89 21.04 5.32 -6.78
C PRO A 89 20.68 4.91 -8.21
N GLU A 90 20.74 3.61 -8.51
CA GLU A 90 20.41 3.03 -9.81
C GLU A 90 18.91 2.70 -9.96
N GLU A 91 18.14 2.71 -8.87
CA GLU A 91 16.69 2.45 -8.90
C GLU A 91 15.93 3.70 -9.37
N THR A 92 15.20 3.57 -10.48
CA THR A 92 14.36 4.62 -11.04
C THR A 92 12.94 4.50 -10.47
N ILE A 93 12.53 5.55 -9.75
CA ILE A 93 11.26 5.58 -9.03
C ILE A 93 10.33 6.62 -9.66
N GLY A 94 9.11 6.20 -9.98
CA GLY A 94 7.98 7.08 -10.27
C GLY A 94 7.01 7.15 -9.09
N ALA A 95 6.21 8.21 -9.02
CA ALA A 95 5.14 8.31 -8.04
C ALA A 95 3.83 8.88 -8.62
N ILE A 96 2.70 8.29 -8.24
CA ILE A 96 1.37 8.85 -8.45
C ILE A 96 0.90 9.38 -7.09
N VAL A 97 0.50 10.66 -7.05
CA VAL A 97 0.01 11.30 -5.83
C VAL A 97 -1.46 11.66 -6.03
N GLY A 98 -2.33 11.03 -5.25
CA GLY A 98 -3.77 11.26 -5.26
C GLY A 98 -4.21 12.18 -4.12
N ASP A 99 -4.81 13.31 -4.45
CA ASP A 99 -5.37 14.23 -3.47
C ASP A 99 -6.69 14.85 -3.93
N VAL A 100 -7.47 15.35 -2.98
CA VAL A 100 -8.74 16.04 -3.31
C VAL A 100 -8.47 17.31 -4.13
N ALA A 101 -7.43 18.05 -3.76
CA ALA A 101 -6.99 19.25 -4.43
C ALA A 101 -5.55 19.61 -4.03
N GLY A 102 -4.80 20.18 -4.97
CA GLY A 102 -3.46 20.72 -4.74
C GLY A 102 -2.39 19.89 -5.45
N ASP A 103 -1.14 20.25 -5.17
CA ASP A 103 0.07 19.59 -5.68
C ASP A 103 1.18 19.61 -4.62
N ASP A 104 0.84 19.85 -3.34
CA ASP A 104 1.79 20.01 -2.24
C ASP A 104 2.65 18.75 -2.08
N ASP A 105 2.03 17.57 -2.06
CA ASP A 105 2.75 16.29 -1.88
C ASP A 105 3.48 15.86 -3.16
N ALA A 106 2.95 16.19 -4.35
CA ALA A 106 3.65 15.96 -5.61
C ALA A 106 4.93 16.80 -5.71
N SER A 107 4.84 18.11 -5.44
CA SER A 107 5.97 19.05 -5.47
C SER A 107 7.08 18.63 -4.51
N ARG A 108 6.71 18.02 -3.38
CA ARG A 108 7.65 17.49 -2.40
C ARG A 108 8.44 16.30 -2.97
N LEU A 109 7.75 15.32 -3.56
CA LEU A 109 8.41 14.16 -4.16
C LEU A 109 9.28 14.54 -5.38
N GLU A 110 8.81 15.48 -6.22
CA GLU A 110 9.61 16.04 -7.32
C GLU A 110 10.92 16.67 -6.84
N ALA A 111 10.92 17.32 -5.66
CA ALA A 111 12.13 17.88 -5.07
C ALA A 111 13.17 16.82 -4.65
N HIS A 112 12.76 15.55 -4.54
CA HIS A 112 13.64 14.39 -4.37
C HIS A 112 14.12 13.77 -5.70
N GLY A 113 13.75 14.36 -6.84
CA GLY A 113 14.16 13.88 -8.17
C GLY A 113 13.31 12.73 -8.70
N VAL A 114 12.13 12.49 -8.12
CA VAL A 114 11.15 11.49 -8.54
C VAL A 114 10.31 12.07 -9.68
N GLU A 115 10.01 11.27 -10.70
CA GLU A 115 8.99 11.62 -11.69
C GLU A 115 7.60 11.44 -11.06
N VAL A 116 6.77 12.48 -11.08
CA VAL A 116 5.50 12.47 -10.35
C VAL A 116 4.34 12.82 -11.28
N VAL A 117 3.26 12.04 -11.18
CA VAL A 117 1.96 12.38 -11.77
C VAL A 117 0.97 12.70 -10.65
N ASN A 118 0.52 13.95 -10.61
CA ASN A 118 -0.41 14.44 -9.60
C ASN A 118 -1.87 14.28 -10.06
N VAL A 119 -2.66 13.54 -9.30
CA VAL A 119 -4.05 13.22 -9.58
C VAL A 119 -4.97 13.96 -8.60
N ASN A 120 -5.59 15.03 -9.09
CA ASN A 120 -6.62 15.74 -8.34
C ASN A 120 -7.99 15.06 -8.51
N THR A 121 -8.47 14.37 -7.47
CA THR A 121 -9.73 13.61 -7.49
C THR A 121 -10.98 14.50 -7.39
N GLY A 122 -10.81 15.76 -6.98
CA GLY A 122 -11.84 16.78 -6.91
C GLY A 122 -12.84 16.56 -5.78
N LYS A 123 -13.74 15.58 -5.92
CA LYS A 123 -14.72 15.22 -4.88
C LYS A 123 -14.62 13.77 -4.43
N GLU A 124 -13.91 12.94 -5.19
CA GLU A 124 -13.77 11.53 -4.84
C GLU A 124 -12.80 11.37 -3.66
N CYS A 125 -13.19 10.48 -2.75
CA CYS A 125 -12.50 10.25 -1.48
C CYS A 125 -11.42 9.15 -1.57
N HIS A 126 -11.11 8.67 -2.77
CA HIS A 126 -10.17 7.59 -3.08
C HIS A 126 -9.68 7.73 -4.53
N LEU A 127 -8.55 7.09 -4.85
CA LEU A 127 -8.19 6.74 -6.23
C LEU A 127 -8.90 5.46 -6.66
N ASP A 128 -9.11 5.32 -7.96
CA ASP A 128 -9.56 4.07 -8.59
C ASP A 128 -8.60 3.63 -9.71
N GLY A 129 -8.79 2.41 -10.21
CA GLY A 129 -7.93 1.86 -11.26
C GLY A 129 -7.99 2.62 -12.59
N SER A 130 -9.06 3.36 -12.88
CA SER A 130 -9.11 4.21 -14.10
C SER A 130 -8.21 5.42 -13.95
N LEU A 131 -8.27 6.10 -12.81
CA LEU A 131 -7.41 7.26 -12.51
C LEU A 131 -5.94 6.86 -12.49
N VAL A 132 -5.63 5.69 -11.93
CA VAL A 132 -4.27 5.15 -11.93
C VAL A 132 -3.82 4.79 -13.34
N ALA A 133 -4.66 4.15 -14.15
CA ALA A 133 -4.31 3.83 -15.55
C ALA A 133 -4.03 5.09 -16.38
N ASP A 134 -4.84 6.15 -16.22
CA ASP A 134 -4.61 7.43 -16.90
C ASP A 134 -3.27 8.05 -16.48
N ALA A 135 -2.91 7.98 -15.19
CA ALA A 135 -1.64 8.48 -14.68
C ALA A 135 -0.44 7.61 -15.12
N VAL A 136 -0.61 6.29 -15.14
CA VAL A 136 0.40 5.33 -15.62
C VAL A 136 0.80 5.63 -17.08
N ALA A 137 -0.15 6.04 -17.92
CA ALA A 137 0.11 6.36 -19.32
C ALA A 137 1.01 7.61 -19.54
N GLU A 138 1.31 8.37 -18.49
CA GLU A 138 2.24 9.51 -18.56
C GLU A 138 3.71 9.10 -18.32
N PHE A 139 3.95 7.91 -17.76
CA PHE A 139 5.30 7.40 -17.49
C PHE A 139 5.88 6.60 -18.67
N ASP A 140 7.21 6.59 -18.78
CA ASP A 140 7.95 5.58 -19.56
C ASP A 140 8.19 4.35 -18.68
N LEU A 141 7.21 3.43 -18.65
CA LEU A 141 7.25 2.26 -17.77
C LEU A 141 8.47 1.34 -18.00
N ASP A 142 8.99 1.27 -19.23
CA ASP A 142 10.19 0.48 -19.55
C ASP A 142 11.46 1.04 -18.86
N SER A 143 11.40 2.23 -18.29
CA SER A 143 12.49 2.89 -17.58
C SER A 143 12.34 2.87 -16.05
N LEU A 144 11.17 2.48 -15.53
CA LEU A 144 10.89 2.47 -14.09
C LEU A 144 11.24 1.11 -13.48
N ASP A 145 11.84 1.15 -12.28
CA ASP A 145 12.00 -0.04 -11.44
C ASP A 145 10.85 -0.16 -10.44
N ARG A 146 10.33 0.99 -10.00
CA ARG A 146 9.32 1.08 -8.96
C ARG A 146 8.35 2.24 -9.17
N LEU A 147 7.09 2.01 -8.83
CA LEU A 147 6.00 2.97 -8.80
C LEU A 147 5.39 3.02 -7.40
N TYR A 148 5.43 4.20 -6.77
CA TYR A 148 4.71 4.46 -5.53
C TYR A 148 3.38 5.16 -5.83
N VAL A 149 2.28 4.65 -5.26
CA VAL A 149 0.96 5.28 -5.38
C VAL A 149 0.53 5.78 -4.01
N GLU A 150 0.62 7.09 -3.77
CA GLU A 150 0.08 7.70 -2.56
C GLU A 150 -1.41 7.99 -2.76
N ASN A 151 -2.27 7.25 -2.03
CA ASN A 151 -3.72 7.41 -2.13
C ASN A 151 -4.20 8.62 -1.31
N VAL A 152 -5.43 9.05 -1.55
CA VAL A 152 -6.08 10.14 -0.82
C VAL A 152 -6.09 9.86 0.69
N GLY A 153 -5.90 10.91 1.50
CA GLY A 153 -5.99 10.83 2.96
C GLY A 153 -7.37 10.38 3.48
N ASN A 154 -7.62 9.07 3.54
CA ASN A 154 -8.90 8.50 3.95
C ASN A 154 -8.76 7.08 4.53
N MET A 155 -9.46 6.83 5.63
CA MET A 155 -9.44 5.56 6.36
C MET A 155 -10.65 4.65 6.08
N VAL A 156 -11.53 5.03 5.15
CA VAL A 156 -12.79 4.33 4.86
C VAL A 156 -12.88 3.93 3.39
N CYS A 157 -13.02 4.91 2.48
CA CYS A 157 -13.32 4.62 1.08
C CYS A 157 -12.31 3.66 0.42
N PRO A 158 -10.98 3.85 0.55
CA PRO A 158 -10.00 3.03 -0.17
C PRO A 158 -10.04 1.51 0.11
N ALA A 159 -10.73 1.06 1.17
CA ALA A 159 -10.82 -0.36 1.50
C ALA A 159 -11.42 -1.19 0.34
N ASP A 160 -12.38 -0.63 -0.39
CA ASP A 160 -13.13 -1.31 -1.44
C ASP A 160 -12.57 -1.13 -2.86
N PHE A 161 -11.57 -0.26 -3.04
CA PHE A 161 -11.04 0.15 -4.34
C PHE A 161 -9.56 -0.24 -4.48
N PRO A 162 -9.26 -1.49 -4.88
CA PRO A 162 -7.88 -1.88 -5.17
C PRO A 162 -7.36 -1.10 -6.39
N LEU A 163 -6.06 -0.83 -6.41
CA LEU A 163 -5.40 -0.09 -7.51
C LEU A 163 -4.52 -0.97 -8.41
N GLY A 164 -4.31 -2.25 -8.06
CA GLY A 164 -3.43 -3.15 -8.80
C GLY A 164 -1.98 -3.19 -8.28
N ALA A 165 -1.69 -2.52 -7.16
CA ALA A 165 -0.39 -2.61 -6.49
C ALA A 165 -0.11 -4.03 -5.97
N GLN A 166 1.17 -4.39 -5.88
CA GLN A 166 1.62 -5.66 -5.31
C GLN A 166 1.55 -5.67 -3.78
N ALA A 167 1.64 -4.50 -3.16
CA ALA A 167 1.53 -4.32 -1.72
C ALA A 167 0.77 -3.03 -1.39
N ARG A 168 -0.09 -3.11 -0.38
CA ARG A 168 -0.87 -2.01 0.19
C ARG A 168 -0.40 -1.74 1.61
N VAL A 169 0.20 -0.58 1.82
CA VAL A 169 0.77 -0.17 3.11
C VAL A 169 -0.14 0.86 3.77
N LEU A 170 -0.75 0.50 4.89
CA LEU A 170 -1.60 1.39 5.66
C LEU A 170 -0.79 2.20 6.67
N VAL A 171 -0.76 3.51 6.51
CA VAL A 171 -0.05 4.44 7.41
C VAL A 171 -1.05 5.13 8.33
N VAL A 172 -0.99 4.81 9.62
CA VAL A 172 -1.65 5.54 10.70
C VAL A 172 -0.61 6.21 11.58
N SER A 173 -1.04 7.15 12.42
CA SER A 173 -0.18 7.85 13.35
C SER A 173 -0.74 7.88 14.76
N THR A 174 0.15 7.95 15.74
CA THR A 174 -0.21 8.07 17.16
C THR A 174 -1.12 9.27 17.44
N THR A 175 -1.00 10.34 16.65
CA THR A 175 -1.82 11.57 16.76
C THR A 175 -3.30 11.37 16.44
N GLU A 176 -3.69 10.23 15.87
CA GLU A 176 -5.08 9.90 15.56
C GLU A 176 -5.81 9.23 16.75
N GLY A 177 -5.05 8.85 17.78
CA GLY A 177 -5.52 8.05 18.92
C GLY A 177 -5.26 6.56 18.72
N ASP A 178 -5.01 5.85 19.81
CA ASP A 178 -4.74 4.40 19.79
C ASP A 178 -5.96 3.54 19.45
N ASP A 179 -7.16 4.13 19.45
CA ASP A 179 -8.40 3.47 19.04
C ASP A 179 -8.68 3.53 17.52
N VAL A 180 -7.80 4.15 16.73
CA VAL A 180 -7.96 4.29 15.27
C VAL A 180 -8.07 2.94 14.56
N VAL A 181 -7.38 1.91 15.06
CA VAL A 181 -7.38 0.56 14.48
C VAL A 181 -8.77 -0.06 14.57
N ARG A 182 -9.34 -0.11 15.77
CA ARG A 182 -10.68 -0.65 16.04
C ARG A 182 -11.80 0.09 15.33
N LYS A 183 -11.59 1.36 14.97
CA LYS A 183 -12.55 2.18 14.24
C LYS A 183 -12.56 1.92 12.73
N HIS A 184 -11.50 1.34 12.16
CA HIS A 184 -11.36 1.17 10.70
C HIS A 184 -10.96 -0.27 10.30
N PRO A 185 -11.56 -1.33 10.87
CA PRO A 185 -11.07 -2.69 10.73
C PRO A 185 -11.01 -3.18 9.27
N LEU A 186 -11.94 -2.74 8.43
CA LEU A 186 -12.00 -3.15 7.02
C LEU A 186 -10.77 -2.70 6.24
N LEU A 187 -10.25 -1.49 6.50
CA LEU A 187 -9.07 -1.01 5.79
C LEU A 187 -7.80 -1.75 6.23
N PHE A 188 -7.67 -2.04 7.53
CA PHE A 188 -6.57 -2.88 8.03
C PHE A 188 -6.60 -4.29 7.40
N GLN A 189 -7.79 -4.87 7.24
CA GLN A 189 -7.97 -6.18 6.60
C GLN A 189 -7.73 -6.16 5.08
N ALA A 190 -7.80 -4.99 4.45
CA ALA A 190 -7.61 -4.81 3.02
C ALA A 190 -6.15 -4.45 2.65
N CYS A 191 -5.24 -4.40 3.63
CA CYS A 191 -3.84 -4.03 3.45
C CYS A 191 -2.88 -5.17 3.82
N ASP A 192 -1.66 -5.10 3.31
CA ASP A 192 -0.63 -6.14 3.46
C ASP A 192 0.38 -5.80 4.57
N ALA A 193 0.50 -4.52 4.93
CA ALA A 193 1.35 -4.04 6.01
C ALA A 193 0.74 -2.81 6.68
N ALA A 194 1.04 -2.63 7.97
CA ALA A 194 0.66 -1.44 8.71
C ALA A 194 1.90 -0.68 9.23
N VAL A 195 1.81 0.64 9.20
CA VAL A 195 2.78 1.55 9.79
C VAL A 195 2.10 2.35 10.88
N VAL A 196 2.68 2.32 12.09
CA VAL A 196 2.32 3.20 13.21
C VAL A 196 3.39 4.32 13.26
N ASN A 197 3.11 5.42 12.58
CA ASN A 197 4.02 6.55 12.45
C ASN A 197 3.88 7.56 13.59
N LYS A 198 4.87 8.46 13.70
CA LYS A 198 4.98 9.46 14.79
C LYS A 198 5.03 8.79 16.17
N ALA A 199 5.65 7.61 16.26
CA ALA A 199 5.82 6.89 17.51
C ALA A 199 6.58 7.71 18.56
N ASP A 200 7.43 8.64 18.12
CA ASP A 200 8.21 9.55 18.98
C ASP A 200 7.36 10.49 19.84
N ILE A 201 6.10 10.73 19.48
CA ILE A 201 5.18 11.61 20.21
C ILE A 201 3.99 10.87 20.81
N ALA A 202 4.00 9.54 20.86
CA ALA A 202 2.91 8.72 21.43
C ALA A 202 2.52 9.18 22.85
N ASP A 203 3.52 9.29 23.74
CA ASP A 203 3.34 9.76 25.13
C ASP A 203 2.73 11.16 25.20
N ALA A 204 3.07 12.04 24.27
CA ALA A 204 2.62 13.44 24.28
C ALA A 204 1.13 13.56 23.91
N VAL A 205 0.60 12.61 23.13
CA VAL A 205 -0.81 12.55 22.74
C VAL A 205 -1.60 11.52 23.55
N GLY A 206 -0.93 10.78 24.43
CA GLY A 206 -1.54 9.75 25.27
C GLY A 206 -2.00 8.51 24.50
N ALA A 207 -1.31 8.19 23.40
CA ALA A 207 -1.54 6.98 22.63
C ALA A 207 -0.58 5.86 23.05
N ASP A 208 -1.07 4.63 23.10
CA ASP A 208 -0.27 3.43 23.38
C ASP A 208 -0.02 2.64 22.08
N THR A 209 1.24 2.61 21.61
CA THR A 209 1.61 1.91 20.37
C THR A 209 1.55 0.39 20.51
N ASP A 210 1.74 -0.16 21.71
CA ASP A 210 1.57 -1.59 21.97
C ASP A 210 0.08 -1.97 21.86
N SER A 211 -0.82 -1.14 22.40
CA SER A 211 -2.27 -1.35 22.22
C SER A 211 -2.69 -1.29 20.75
N MET A 212 -2.14 -0.36 19.96
CA MET A 212 -2.41 -0.30 18.52
C MET A 212 -1.96 -1.58 17.81
N ARG A 213 -0.78 -2.10 18.18
CA ARG A 213 -0.23 -3.34 17.62
C ARG A 213 -1.09 -4.55 17.96
N ASP A 214 -1.54 -4.66 19.22
CA ASP A 214 -2.42 -5.74 19.67
C ASP A 214 -3.77 -5.70 18.94
N ASP A 215 -4.37 -4.51 18.78
CA ASP A 215 -5.61 -4.34 18.01
C ASP A 215 -5.42 -4.75 16.53
N ILE A 216 -4.24 -4.45 15.94
CA ILE A 216 -3.92 -4.86 14.57
C ILE A 216 -3.83 -6.39 14.47
N ASP A 217 -3.12 -7.06 15.38
CA ASP A 217 -2.99 -8.52 15.38
C ASP A 217 -4.35 -9.22 15.54
N GLU A 218 -5.28 -8.63 16.31
CA GLU A 218 -6.64 -9.14 16.44
C GLU A 218 -7.46 -8.99 15.14
N ILE A 219 -7.38 -7.82 14.49
CA ILE A 219 -8.20 -7.48 13.31
C ILE A 219 -7.66 -8.09 12.01
N ALA A 220 -6.34 -8.08 11.85
CA ALA A 220 -5.59 -8.55 10.68
C ALA A 220 -4.38 -9.38 11.14
N PRO A 221 -4.61 -10.64 11.59
CA PRO A 221 -3.56 -11.50 12.10
C PRO A 221 -2.42 -11.68 11.09
N GLU A 222 -1.19 -11.78 11.60
CA GLU A 222 0.03 -11.98 10.81
C GLU A 222 0.44 -10.78 9.93
N MET A 223 -0.32 -9.68 9.92
CA MET A 223 0.08 -8.47 9.20
C MET A 223 1.35 -7.86 9.84
N PRO A 224 2.42 -7.62 9.08
CA PRO A 224 3.60 -6.94 9.59
C PRO A 224 3.27 -5.49 10.01
N VAL A 225 3.73 -5.13 11.20
CA VAL A 225 3.56 -3.79 11.79
C VAL A 225 4.90 -3.12 11.98
N PHE A 226 5.05 -1.92 11.44
CA PHE A 226 6.25 -1.09 11.52
C PHE A 226 5.97 0.17 12.35
N GLU A 227 6.57 0.26 13.53
CA GLU A 227 6.60 1.50 14.29
C GLU A 227 7.66 2.43 13.69
N THR A 228 7.24 3.64 13.31
CA THR A 228 8.11 4.58 12.61
C THR A 228 8.06 5.98 13.21
N ASN A 229 9.16 6.69 12.97
CA ASN A 229 9.19 8.14 12.99
C ASN A 229 9.80 8.55 11.65
N ALA A 230 8.94 8.77 10.66
CA ALA A 230 9.36 9.11 9.30
C ALA A 230 10.16 10.42 9.24
N ARG A 231 9.89 11.38 10.13
CA ARG A 231 10.67 12.62 10.19
C ARG A 231 12.14 12.35 10.45
N ASP A 232 12.45 11.44 11.36
CA ASP A 232 13.83 11.12 11.75
C ASP A 232 14.36 9.83 11.09
N GLY A 233 13.56 9.21 10.20
CA GLY A 233 13.92 8.02 9.42
C GLY A 233 13.92 6.70 10.21
N VAL A 234 13.37 6.69 11.43
CA VAL A 234 13.30 5.48 12.28
C VAL A 234 12.27 4.51 11.72
N GLY A 235 12.65 3.23 11.61
CA GLY A 235 11.79 2.14 11.14
C GLY A 235 11.63 2.06 9.62
N ILE A 236 12.14 3.03 8.86
CA ILE A 236 12.01 3.06 7.40
C ILE A 236 12.77 1.91 6.73
N ASP A 237 13.97 1.56 7.21
CA ASP A 237 14.76 0.46 6.62
C ASP A 237 14.05 -0.88 6.77
N ALA A 238 13.36 -1.09 7.91
CA ALA A 238 12.59 -2.30 8.18
C ALA A 238 11.38 -2.40 7.26
N LEU A 239 10.66 -1.29 7.05
CA LEU A 239 9.55 -1.22 6.10
C LEU A 239 10.03 -1.43 4.66
N SER A 240 11.10 -0.74 4.25
CA SER A 240 11.67 -0.85 2.90
C SER A 240 12.03 -2.30 2.57
N SER A 241 12.61 -3.02 3.53
CA SER A 241 13.00 -4.43 3.38
C SER A 241 11.82 -5.40 3.27
N SER A 242 10.60 -4.98 3.60
CA SER A 242 9.40 -5.81 3.44
C SER A 242 8.61 -5.51 2.17
N LEU A 243 8.94 -4.43 1.46
CA LEU A 243 8.27 -4.09 0.21
C LEU A 243 8.68 -5.09 -0.89
N PRO A 244 7.83 -5.28 -1.92
CA PRO A 244 8.18 -6.09 -3.08
C PRO A 244 9.53 -5.68 -3.69
N ASP A 245 10.38 -6.66 -3.95
CA ASP A 245 11.68 -6.45 -4.59
C ASP A 245 11.49 -5.80 -5.97
N THR A 246 12.49 -5.03 -6.42
CA THR A 246 12.59 -4.63 -7.82
C THR A 246 13.31 -5.73 -8.61
N PRO A 247 12.95 -5.98 -9.88
CA PRO A 247 13.52 -7.07 -10.67
C PRO A 247 15.05 -6.99 -10.79
N HIS A 248 15.60 -5.77 -10.74
CA HIS A 248 17.02 -5.49 -10.87
C HIS A 248 17.82 -5.63 -9.56
N ALA A 249 17.16 -5.77 -8.40
CA ALA A 249 17.80 -5.81 -7.06
C ALA A 249 18.75 -7.00 -6.82
N HIS A 250 18.77 -8.00 -7.69
CA HIS A 250 19.59 -9.21 -7.51
C HIS A 250 20.80 -9.32 -8.44
N THR A 251 21.19 -8.24 -9.12
CA THR A 251 22.31 -8.27 -10.08
C THR A 251 23.60 -7.66 -9.54
N HIS A 252 24.04 -8.02 -8.31
CA HIS A 252 25.41 -7.74 -7.85
C HIS A 252 26.00 -8.85 -6.98
#